data_AF-A0A6I3SZ15-F1
#
_entry.id   AF-A0A6I3SZ15-F1
#
_cell.length_a   1.000
_cell.length_b   1.000
_cell.length_c   1.000
_cell.angle_alpha   90.00
_cell.angle_beta   90.00
_cell.angle_gamma   90.00
#
_symmetry.space_group_name_H-M   'P 1'
#
loop_
_entity.id
_entity.type
_entity.pdbx_description
1 polymer ?
#
loop_
_entity_poly.entity_id
_entity_poly.type
_entity_poly.pdbx_seq_one_letter_code
_entity_poly.pdbx_strand_id
1 'polypeptide(L)'
;MPDGAVNPWGMLLPNQHLIAIAVLGGFVLFGFKLAEHFGRREQDKLPVGKYVVFVVTLLLTLPLLGGCVTAIYLMNGDKLSPILALQVGLTSPAIVQSLIIAAANSVSRQAPATRLRAVRPPAPSA
;
A
#
# COMPACT_ATOMS: atom_id res chain seq x y z
N MET A 1 -14.94 7.38 -36.83
CA MET A 1 -13.79 8.15 -36.32
C MET A 1 -13.00 7.21 -35.44
N PRO A 2 -11.77 6.82 -35.82
CA PRO A 2 -11.02 5.79 -35.14
C PRO A 2 -10.54 6.29 -33.77
N ASP A 3 -10.45 5.36 -32.85
CA ASP A 3 -10.26 5.50 -31.42
C ASP A 3 -9.15 6.50 -31.06
N GLY A 4 -9.53 7.57 -30.38
CA GLY A 4 -8.62 8.44 -29.67
C GLY A 4 -8.00 7.65 -28.52
N ALA A 5 -6.95 6.88 -28.84
CA ALA A 5 -6.09 6.24 -27.85
C ALA A 5 -5.58 7.35 -26.93
N VAL A 6 -6.21 7.45 -25.76
CA VAL A 6 -5.86 8.42 -24.74
C VAL A 6 -4.45 8.04 -24.31
N ASN A 7 -3.43 8.72 -24.85
CA ASN A 7 -2.05 8.44 -24.50
C ASN A 7 -1.89 8.75 -23.02
N PRO A 8 -1.74 7.74 -22.14
CA PRO A 8 -1.73 7.97 -20.69
C PRO A 8 -0.54 8.86 -20.30
N TRP A 9 0.56 8.72 -21.03
CA TRP A 9 1.74 9.57 -20.94
C TRP A 9 1.47 11.06 -21.26
N GLY A 10 0.53 11.35 -22.17
CA GLY A 10 0.13 12.71 -22.52
C GLY A 10 -0.72 13.41 -21.45
N MET A 11 -1.44 12.64 -20.62
CA MET A 11 -2.22 13.18 -19.49
C MET A 11 -1.39 13.40 -18.22
N LEU A 12 -0.25 12.72 -18.09
CA LEU A 12 0.64 12.84 -16.93
C LEU A 12 1.53 14.09 -16.99
N LEU A 13 2.01 14.45 -18.18
CA LEU A 13 2.92 15.60 -18.37
C LEU A 13 2.34 16.95 -17.87
N PRO A 14 1.06 17.31 -18.13
CA PRO A 14 0.48 18.56 -17.62
C PRO A 14 0.30 18.56 -16.09
N ASN A 15 0.12 17.37 -15.50
CA ASN A 15 -0.23 17.17 -14.10
C ASN A 15 0.97 16.77 -13.23
N GLN A 16 2.20 16.99 -13.73
CA GLN A 16 3.45 16.70 -13.02
C GLN A 16 3.52 17.31 -11.60
N HIS A 17 2.89 18.48 -11.41
CA HIS A 17 2.84 19.17 -10.12
C HIS A 17 2.00 18.39 -9.07
N LEU A 18 0.91 17.74 -9.48
CA LEU A 18 0.10 16.90 -8.60
C LEU A 18 0.86 15.63 -8.19
N ILE A 19 1.60 15.03 -9.12
CA ILE A 19 2.46 13.88 -8.85
C ILE A 19 3.57 14.27 -7.87
N ALA A 20 4.22 15.41 -8.08
CA ALA A 20 5.25 15.92 -7.18
C ALA A 20 4.72 16.15 -5.75
N ILE A 21 3.51 16.72 -5.62
CA ILE A 21 2.85 16.94 -4.33
C ILE A 21 2.50 15.61 -3.64
N ALA A 22 2.05 14.61 -4.40
CA ALA A 22 1.76 13.28 -3.86
C ALA A 22 3.04 12.55 -3.39
N VAL A 23 4.12 12.64 -4.17
CA VAL A 23 5.45 12.13 -3.79
C VAL A 23 5.96 12.82 -2.53
N LEU A 24 5.80 14.14 -2.43
CA LEU A 24 6.13 14.91 -1.22
C LEU A 24 5.34 14.39 -0.01
N GLY A 25 4.04 14.12 -0.16
CA GLY A 25 3.22 13.49 0.89
C GLY A 25 3.77 12.14 1.35
N GLY A 26 4.23 11.30 0.41
CA GLY A 26 4.89 10.04 0.72
C GLY A 26 6.20 10.20 1.51
N PHE A 27 7.00 11.24 1.21
CA PHE A 27 8.19 11.59 1.97
C PHE A 27 7.88 12.08 3.39
N VAL A 28 6.81 12.86 3.56
CA VAL A 28 6.36 13.32 4.89
C VAL A 28 5.96 12.15 5.77
N LEU A 29 5.20 11.19 5.23
CA LEU A 29 4.88 9.95 5.95
C LEU A 29 6.11 9.12 6.29
N PHE A 30 7.08 9.04 5.38
CA PHE A 30 8.36 8.41 5.68
C PHE A 30 9.03 9.08 6.88
N GLY A 31 9.03 10.41 6.94
CA GLY A 31 9.51 11.18 8.09
C GLY A 31 8.77 10.83 9.40
N PHE A 32 7.44 10.73 9.38
CA PHE A 32 6.67 10.32 10.56
C PHE A 32 6.97 8.89 11.02
N LYS A 33 7.05 7.93 10.08
CA LYS A 33 7.42 6.54 10.36
C LYS A 33 8.84 6.44 10.94
N LEU A 34 9.76 7.24 10.42
CA LEU A 34 11.14 7.30 10.89
C LEU A 34 11.19 7.88 12.32
N ALA A 35 10.49 8.98 12.57
CA ALA A 35 10.38 9.60 13.89
C ALA A 35 9.74 8.67 14.93
N GLU A 36 8.67 7.95 14.56
CA GLU A 36 8.05 6.92 15.41
C GLU A 36 9.04 5.81 15.78
N HIS A 37 9.87 5.39 14.83
CA HIS A 37 10.88 4.37 15.08
C HIS A 37 12.00 4.86 16.01
N PHE A 38 12.43 6.12 15.88
CA PHE A 38 13.41 6.72 16.80
C PHE A 38 12.86 6.88 18.23
N GLY A 39 11.54 7.02 18.39
CA GLY A 39 10.87 7.09 19.69
C GLY A 39 10.70 5.75 20.42
N ARG A 40 11.02 4.61 19.79
CA ARG A 40 10.88 3.29 20.44
C ARG A 40 12.01 3.01 21.43
N ARG A 41 11.67 2.31 22.52
CA ARG A 41 12.61 1.88 23.57
C ARG A 41 13.71 1.00 22.98
N GLU A 42 14.94 1.14 23.49
CA GLU A 42 16.14 0.50 22.92
C GLU A 42 16.09 -1.03 22.86
N GLN A 43 15.28 -1.65 23.71
CA GLN A 43 15.08 -3.10 23.75
C GLN A 43 14.32 -3.64 22.53
N ASP A 44 13.67 -2.78 21.75
CA ASP A 44 12.92 -3.13 20.52
C ASP A 44 13.63 -2.62 19.24
N LYS A 45 14.87 -2.12 19.36
CA LYS A 45 15.66 -1.68 18.21
C LYS A 45 16.06 -2.89 17.37
N LEU A 46 15.63 -2.90 16.11
CA LEU A 46 16.04 -3.89 15.14
C LEU A 46 17.58 -3.87 14.97
N PRO A 47 18.22 -5.01 14.69
CA PRO A 47 19.64 -5.04 14.38
C PRO A 47 19.93 -4.14 13.17
N VAL A 48 21.04 -3.39 13.23
CA VAL A 48 21.37 -2.28 12.31
C VAL A 48 21.21 -2.64 10.83
N GLY A 49 21.57 -3.87 10.43
CA GLY A 49 21.40 -4.34 9.05
C GLY A 49 19.93 -4.42 8.61
N LYS A 50 19.02 -4.92 9.46
CA LYS A 50 17.58 -4.96 9.17
C LYS A 50 16.96 -3.56 9.20
N TYR A 51 17.51 -2.68 10.05
CA TYR A 51 17.08 -1.28 10.13
C TYR A 51 17.37 -0.53 8.82
N VAL A 52 18.57 -0.66 8.25
CA VAL A 52 18.91 -0.01 6.97
C VAL A 52 18.02 -0.52 5.85
N VAL A 53 17.79 -1.83 5.75
CA VAL A 53 16.89 -2.41 4.74
C VAL A 53 15.46 -1.90 4.93
N PHE A 54 14.96 -1.85 6.16
CA PHE A 54 13.64 -1.32 6.47
C PHE A 54 13.50 0.14 6.04
N VAL A 55 14.46 1.00 6.42
CA VAL A 55 14.46 2.42 6.09
C VAL A 55 14.54 2.65 4.58
N VAL A 56 15.44 1.98 3.87
CA VAL A 56 15.57 2.09 2.40
C VAL A 56 14.31 1.60 1.70
N THR A 57 13.75 0.49 2.16
CA THR A 57 12.49 -0.03 1.61
C THR A 57 11.36 0.97 1.82
N LEU A 58 11.24 1.57 3.01
CA LEU A 58 10.20 2.55 3.34
C LEU A 58 10.37 3.84 2.53
N LEU A 59 11.60 4.32 2.39
CA LEU A 59 11.95 5.52 1.63
C LEU A 59 11.57 5.40 0.16
N LEU A 60 11.72 4.21 -0.43
CA LEU A 60 11.35 3.96 -1.82
C LEU A 60 9.88 3.64 -1.97
N THR A 61 9.32 2.74 -1.15
CA THR A 61 7.95 2.27 -1.34
C THR A 61 6.89 3.32 -1.07
N LEU A 62 7.00 4.15 -0.02
CA LEU A 62 5.94 5.12 0.31
C LEU A 62 5.77 6.22 -0.75
N PRO A 63 6.82 6.91 -1.21
CA PRO A 63 6.69 7.91 -2.26
C PRO A 63 6.26 7.31 -3.59
N LEU A 64 6.76 6.11 -3.92
CA LEU A 64 6.34 5.41 -5.14
C LEU A 64 4.85 5.05 -5.09
N LEU A 65 4.34 4.61 -3.93
CA LEU A 65 2.92 4.33 -3.73
C LEU A 65 2.07 5.58 -3.93
N GLY A 66 2.44 6.69 -3.27
CA GLY A 66 1.74 7.97 -3.39
C GLY A 66 1.70 8.47 -4.83
N GLY A 67 2.85 8.42 -5.52
CA GLY A 67 2.94 8.76 -6.94
C GLY A 67 2.10 7.84 -7.85
N CYS A 68 2.14 6.52 -7.63
CA CYS A 68 1.36 5.55 -8.40
C CYS A 68 -0.15 5.76 -8.24
N VAL A 69 -0.65 5.95 -7.01
CA VAL A 69 -2.09 6.16 -6.79
C VAL A 69 -2.55 7.47 -7.45
N THR A 70 -1.77 8.55 -7.32
CA THR A 70 -2.08 9.81 -8.00
C THR A 70 -2.02 9.69 -9.53
N ALA A 71 -1.06 8.93 -10.07
CA ALA A 71 -1.00 8.65 -11.50
C ALA A 71 -2.24 7.88 -11.99
N ILE A 72 -2.71 6.88 -11.24
CA ILE A 72 -3.94 6.13 -11.54
C ILE A 72 -5.16 7.07 -11.54
N TYR A 73 -5.27 7.97 -10.57
CA TYR A 73 -6.37 8.94 -10.53
C TYR A 73 -6.36 9.89 -11.74
N LEU A 74 -5.18 10.39 -12.12
CA LEU A 74 -5.01 11.24 -13.30
C LEU A 74 -5.33 10.49 -14.60
N MET A 75 -4.96 9.21 -14.70
CA MET A 75 -5.29 8.35 -15.85
C MET A 75 -6.80 8.07 -15.98
N ASN A 76 -7.55 8.13 -14.87
CA ASN A 76 -9.01 8.05 -14.89
C ASN A 76 -9.68 9.38 -15.29
N GLY A 77 -8.91 10.43 -15.56
CA GLY A 77 -9.43 11.74 -15.99
C GLY A 77 -10.04 12.58 -14.86
N ASP A 78 -9.82 12.18 -13.60
CA ASP A 78 -10.38 12.87 -12.45
C ASP A 78 -9.56 14.13 -12.13
N LYS A 79 -10.24 15.28 -11.99
CA LYS A 79 -9.59 16.55 -11.67
C LYS A 79 -9.27 16.60 -10.18
N LEU A 80 -8.15 16.00 -9.80
CA LEU A 80 -7.67 16.05 -8.43
C LEU A 80 -7.14 17.45 -8.08
N SER A 81 -7.72 18.03 -7.04
CA SER A 81 -7.14 19.21 -6.38
C SER A 81 -5.79 18.84 -5.73
N PRO A 82 -4.79 19.75 -5.69
CA PRO A 82 -3.50 19.52 -5.03
C PRO A 82 -3.62 19.03 -3.57
N ILE A 83 -4.64 19.50 -2.86
CA ILE A 83 -4.93 19.10 -1.48
C ILE A 83 -5.37 17.63 -1.44
N LEU A 84 -6.19 17.19 -2.40
CA LEU A 84 -6.59 15.78 -2.53
C LEU A 84 -5.42 14.90 -2.92
N ALA A 85 -4.55 15.34 -3.84
CA ALA A 85 -3.35 14.60 -4.19
C ALA A 85 -2.39 14.43 -2.99
N LEU A 86 -2.24 15.45 -2.16
CA LEU A 86 -1.48 15.37 -0.91
C LEU A 86 -2.14 14.41 0.09
N GLN A 87 -3.46 14.48 0.27
CA GLN A 87 -4.21 13.57 1.14
C GLN A 87 -4.10 12.12 0.65
N VAL A 88 -4.18 11.90 -0.66
CA VAL A 88 -3.91 10.60 -1.27
C VAL A 88 -2.50 10.16 -0.93
N GLY A 89 -1.47 10.99 -1.15
CA GLY A 89 -0.10 10.67 -0.75
C GLY A 89 0.06 10.32 0.74
N LEU A 90 -0.67 11.00 1.63
CA LEU A 90 -0.66 10.79 3.09
C LEU A 90 -1.56 9.62 3.58
N THR A 91 -2.51 9.14 2.78
CA THR A 91 -3.46 8.08 3.19
C THR A 91 -3.28 6.78 2.41
N SER A 92 -2.63 6.82 1.24
CA SER A 92 -2.38 5.66 0.37
C SER A 92 -1.71 4.50 1.10
N PRO A 93 -0.69 4.70 1.97
CA PRO A 93 -0.07 3.58 2.66
C PRO A 93 -1.02 2.86 3.63
N ALA A 94 -1.95 3.58 4.28
CA ALA A 94 -2.97 2.99 5.14
C ALA A 94 -4.04 2.24 4.31
N ILE A 95 -4.45 2.81 3.18
CA ILE A 95 -5.39 2.17 2.23
C ILE A 95 -4.78 0.87 1.69
N VAL A 96 -3.54 0.89 1.24
CA VAL A 96 -2.86 -0.30 0.71
C VAL A 96 -2.64 -1.35 1.80
N GLN A 97 -2.29 -0.97 3.04
CA GLN A 97 -2.25 -1.92 4.15
C GLN A 97 -3.62 -2.57 4.39
N SER A 98 -4.70 -1.78 4.34
CA SER A 98 -6.07 -2.27 4.53
C SER A 98 -6.49 -3.23 3.42
N LEU A 99 -6.13 -2.93 2.16
CA LEU A 99 -6.36 -3.82 1.02
C LEU A 99 -5.55 -5.11 1.11
N ILE A 100 -4.28 -5.05 1.53
CA ILE A 100 -3.44 -6.24 1.75
C ILE A 100 -4.02 -7.11 2.86
N ILE A 101 -4.43 -6.52 3.99
CA ILE A 101 -5.05 -7.25 5.10
C ILE A 101 -6.38 -7.87 4.67
N ALA A 102 -7.22 -7.11 3.95
CA ALA A 102 -8.48 -7.63 3.41
C ALA A 102 -8.24 -8.77 2.42
N ALA A 103 -7.26 -8.65 1.53
CA ALA A 103 -6.88 -9.69 0.59
C ALA A 103 -6.35 -10.94 1.32
N ALA A 104 -5.44 -10.77 2.28
CA ALA A 104 -4.91 -11.87 3.10
C ALA A 104 -6.02 -12.60 3.88
N ASN A 105 -6.98 -11.86 4.43
CA ASN A 105 -8.14 -12.43 5.12
C ASN A 105 -9.07 -13.18 4.16
N SER A 106 -9.28 -12.67 2.94
CA SER A 106 -10.10 -13.34 1.93
C SER A 106 -9.49 -14.67 1.46
N VAL A 107 -8.16 -14.71 1.29
CA VAL A 107 -7.40 -15.92 0.96
C VAL A 107 -7.42 -16.91 2.12
N SER A 108 -7.26 -16.43 3.37
CA SER A 108 -7.30 -17.28 4.57
C SER A 108 -8.66 -17.95 4.78
N ARG A 109 -9.76 -17.27 4.40
CA ARG A 109 -11.12 -17.85 4.44
C ARG A 109 -11.41 -18.85 3.31
N GLN A 110 -10.61 -18.83 2.25
CA GLN A 110 -10.68 -19.80 1.15
C GLN A 110 -9.81 -21.04 1.39
N ALA A 111 -9.05 -21.11 2.49
CA ALA A 111 -8.37 -22.34 2.89
C ALA A 111 -9.43 -23.42 3.18
N PRO A 112 -9.47 -24.51 2.40
CA PRO A 112 -10.59 -25.44 2.43
C PRO A 112 -10.57 -26.22 3.75
N ALA A 113 -11.73 -26.26 4.42
CA ALA A 113 -12.04 -27.03 5.62
C ALA A 113 -12.06 -28.57 5.35
N THR A 114 -11.06 -29.10 4.66
CA THR A 114 -10.99 -30.50 4.20
C THR A 114 -10.43 -31.46 5.26
N ARG A 115 -10.28 -31.04 6.53
CA ARG A 115 -9.64 -31.87 7.58
C ARG A 115 -10.49 -32.25 8.79
N LEU A 116 -11.81 -32.11 8.75
CA LEU A 116 -12.67 -32.49 9.89
C LEU A 116 -13.75 -33.56 9.60
N ARG A 117 -13.72 -34.22 8.45
CA ARG A 117 -14.72 -35.27 8.10
C ARG A 117 -14.19 -36.71 8.04
N ALA A 118 -12.99 -36.98 8.55
CA ALA A 118 -12.33 -38.29 8.37
C ALA A 118 -11.97 -39.05 9.67
N VAL A 119 -12.57 -38.72 10.81
CA VAL A 119 -12.51 -39.60 12.00
C VAL A 119 -13.88 -39.63 12.68
N ARG A 120 -14.79 -40.47 12.17
CA ARG A 120 -15.91 -40.98 12.96
C ARG A 120 -15.39 -42.24 13.64
N PRO A 121 -15.30 -42.32 14.98
CA PRO A 121 -14.90 -43.56 15.64
C PRO A 121 -15.93 -44.67 15.37
N PRO A 122 -15.51 -45.94 15.23
CA PRO A 122 -16.43 -47.06 15.07
C PRO A 122 -17.33 -47.17 16.31
N ALA A 123 -18.62 -47.45 16.08
CA ALA A 123 -19.61 -47.63 17.13
C ALA A 123 -19.23 -48.79 18.05
N PRO A 124 -19.52 -48.71 19.37
CA PRO A 124 -19.31 -49.82 20.28
C PRO A 124 -20.19 -51.00 19.86
N SER A 125 -19.56 -52.15 19.60
CA SER A 125 -20.23 -53.43 19.44
C SER A 125 -20.88 -53.82 20.78
N ALA A 126 -22.16 -54.21 20.70
CA ALA A 126 -22.99 -54.69 21.80
C ALA A 126 -22.39 -55.92 22.51
#